data_AF-A0A3R7W960-F1
#
_entry.id   AF-A0A3R7W960-F1
#
_cell.length_a   1.000
_cell.length_b   1.000
_cell.length_c   1.000
_cell.angle_alpha   90.00
_cell.angle_beta   90.00
_cell.angle_gamma   90.00
#
_symmetry.space_group_name_H-M   'P 1'
#
loop_
_entity.id
_entity.type
_entity.pdbx_description
1 polymer ?
#
loop_
_entity_poly.entity_id
_entity_poly.type
_entity_poly.pdbx_seq_one_letter_code
_entity_poly.pdbx_strand_id
1 'polypeptide(L)'
;GRGGRDGGRGGRGGRGGLAGGNKVLVEPHRHAGVFIARGKEDALVTLNSTPGKSVYGEKRISVDVPAASGEGTEKVEYRVWNPFRSKLAAAILGGVDNIWMGPGSKVLYIGGACIDSTAPAEAVFAREVKKLQQDQFKPAEQLTLEPYERDHAVVVGSYRAPKKDK
;
A
#
# COMPACT_ATOMS: atom_id res chain seq x y z
N GLY A 1 -31.10 2.51 57.25
CA GLY A 1 -29.74 3.09 57.13
C GLY A 1 -29.32 3.05 55.68
N ARG A 2 -28.99 4.20 55.08
CA ARG A 2 -27.61 4.59 54.64
C ARG A 2 -27.07 3.66 53.53
N GLY A 3 -27.14 4.03 52.24
CA GLY A 3 -26.10 4.76 51.47
C GLY A 3 -25.18 3.74 50.77
N GLY A 4 -24.89 3.72 49.46
CA GLY A 4 -24.59 4.75 48.46
C GLY A 4 -23.16 4.50 47.93
N ARG A 5 -22.98 4.29 46.59
CA ARG A 5 -21.77 4.53 45.74
C ARG A 5 -21.83 3.65 44.48
N ASP A 6 -22.06 4.17 43.28
CA ASP A 6 -21.14 4.95 42.40
C ASP A 6 -19.91 4.17 41.92
N GLY A 7 -19.65 4.20 40.60
CA GLY A 7 -18.43 3.63 40.03
C GLY A 7 -18.58 3.03 38.64
N GLY A 8 -18.79 3.88 37.63
CA GLY A 8 -18.69 3.48 36.23
C GLY A 8 -17.33 2.86 35.89
N ARG A 9 -17.33 1.96 34.90
CA ARG A 9 -16.13 1.56 34.18
C ARG A 9 -16.46 1.27 32.72
N GLY A 10 -16.54 2.36 31.97
CA GLY A 10 -16.23 2.32 30.56
C GLY A 10 -14.76 1.92 30.39
N GLY A 11 -14.49 1.14 29.33
CA GLY A 11 -13.13 0.89 28.90
C GLY A 11 -12.95 -0.49 28.26
N ARG A 12 -13.19 -0.57 26.94
CA ARG A 12 -12.39 -1.48 26.11
C ARG A 12 -12.27 -0.99 24.67
N GLY A 13 -11.27 -0.14 24.45
CA GLY A 13 -10.30 -0.27 23.36
C GLY A 13 -10.84 -0.47 21.96
N GLY A 14 -11.48 0.56 21.40
CA GLY A 14 -11.48 0.78 19.95
C GLY A 14 -10.17 1.46 19.57
N ARG A 15 -9.23 0.70 19.00
CA ARG A 15 -7.98 1.17 18.41
C ARG A 15 -8.26 2.44 17.60
N GLY A 16 -7.71 3.57 18.06
CA GLY A 16 -8.02 4.90 17.55
C GLY A 16 -7.71 5.01 16.06
N GLY A 17 -8.74 4.84 15.23
CA GLY A 17 -8.65 5.16 13.82
C GLY A 17 -8.46 6.66 13.65
N LEU A 18 -7.63 7.02 12.68
CA LEU A 18 -7.37 8.39 12.26
C LEU A 18 -8.70 9.16 12.12
N ALA A 19 -9.01 10.08 13.05
CA ALA A 19 -10.26 10.85 13.02
C ALA A 19 -10.33 11.71 11.73
N GLY A 20 -11.49 11.73 11.08
CA GLY A 20 -11.75 12.61 9.93
C GLY A 20 -11.98 14.02 10.42
N GLY A 21 -10.99 14.90 10.29
CA GLY A 21 -11.09 16.29 10.75
C GLY A 21 -9.76 17.01 10.95
N ASN A 22 -8.65 16.27 11.07
CA ASN A 22 -7.33 16.91 11.08
C ASN A 22 -6.97 17.40 9.67
N LYS A 23 -6.40 18.60 9.57
CA LYS A 23 -5.76 19.08 8.34
C LYS A 23 -4.64 18.09 7.99
N VAL A 24 -4.89 17.26 6.98
CA VAL A 24 -3.91 16.29 6.47
C VAL A 24 -3.15 16.97 5.34
N LEU A 25 -1.83 17.02 5.45
CA LEU A 25 -0.95 17.40 4.35
C LEU A 25 -0.70 16.15 3.49
N VAL A 26 -0.83 16.26 2.17
CA VAL A 26 -0.55 15.15 1.25
C VAL A 26 0.68 15.49 0.44
N GLU A 27 1.69 14.63 0.49
CA GLU A 27 2.97 14.79 -0.18
C GLU A 27 3.19 13.67 -1.20
N PRO A 28 3.87 13.93 -2.34
CA PRO A 28 4.23 12.86 -3.27
C PRO A 28 5.21 11.88 -2.63
N HIS A 29 5.02 10.59 -2.89
CA HIS A 29 6.00 9.54 -2.56
C HIS A 29 7.07 9.44 -3.66
N ARG A 30 8.19 8.76 -3.39
CA ARG A 30 9.25 8.51 -4.40
C ARG A 30 8.76 7.71 -5.63
N HIS A 31 7.65 6.96 -5.48
CA HIS A 31 7.02 6.24 -6.59
C HIS A 31 5.90 7.09 -7.16
N ALA A 32 5.95 7.38 -8.46
CA ALA A 32 4.95 8.19 -9.13
C ALA A 32 3.53 7.62 -8.98
N GLY A 33 2.55 8.49 -8.72
CA GLY A 33 1.15 8.11 -8.49
C GLY A 33 0.84 7.63 -7.06
N VAL A 34 1.84 7.55 -6.20
CA VAL A 34 1.71 7.21 -4.77
C VAL A 34 2.01 8.44 -3.93
N PHE A 35 1.31 8.60 -2.81
CA PHE A 35 1.41 9.76 -1.94
C PHE A 35 1.43 9.35 -0.47
N ILE A 36 1.91 10.25 0.39
CA ILE A 36 1.87 10.10 1.84
C ILE A 36 0.97 11.19 2.42
N ALA A 37 -0.06 10.78 3.13
CA ALA A 37 -0.88 11.65 3.95
C ALA A 37 -0.24 11.79 5.33
N ARG A 38 0.30 12.96 5.65
CA ARG A 38 0.92 13.29 6.93
C ARG A 38 -0.12 13.66 7.98
N GLY A 39 0.05 13.14 9.19
CA GLY A 39 -0.85 13.42 10.30
C GLY A 39 -0.26 12.96 11.63
N LYS A 40 -1.13 12.57 12.57
CA LYS A 40 -0.66 11.91 13.81
C LYS A 40 0.01 10.57 13.52
N GLU A 41 -0.52 9.87 12.54
CA GLU A 41 0.09 8.68 11.93
C GLU A 41 0.05 8.91 10.42
N ASP A 42 1.18 8.68 9.77
CA ASP A 42 1.29 8.80 8.33
C ASP A 42 0.58 7.63 7.64
N ALA A 43 -0.03 7.90 6.50
CA ALA A 43 -0.71 6.89 5.71
C ALA A 43 -0.27 6.93 4.25
N LEU A 44 -0.06 5.74 3.67
CA LEU A 44 0.08 5.59 2.23
C LEU A 44 -1.28 5.84 1.58
N VAL A 45 -1.32 6.69 0.55
CA VAL A 45 -2.56 7.02 -0.16
C VAL A 45 -2.36 7.06 -1.67
N THR A 46 -3.45 6.88 -2.41
CA THR A 46 -3.51 7.06 -3.86
C THR A 46 -4.68 7.96 -4.24
N LEU A 47 -4.59 8.61 -5.41
CA LEU A 47 -5.69 9.41 -5.94
C LEU A 47 -6.92 8.52 -6.17
N ASN A 48 -8.09 9.03 -5.78
CA ASN A 48 -9.36 8.37 -6.07
C ASN A 48 -9.84 8.75 -7.48
N SER A 49 -9.86 7.78 -8.39
CA SER A 49 -10.44 7.96 -9.72
C SER A 49 -11.98 8.01 -9.74
N THR A 50 -12.64 7.67 -8.63
CA THR A 50 -14.11 7.73 -8.47
C THR A 50 -14.50 8.44 -7.18
N PRO A 51 -14.37 9.79 -7.11
CA PRO A 51 -14.63 10.55 -5.90
C PRO A 51 -16.00 10.28 -5.28
N GLY A 52 -16.07 10.19 -3.95
CA GLY A 52 -17.29 9.95 -3.19
C GLY A 52 -17.70 8.47 -3.05
N LYS A 53 -17.11 7.56 -3.82
CA LYS A 53 -17.33 6.10 -3.71
C LYS A 53 -16.18 5.41 -3.01
N SER A 54 -16.49 4.45 -2.14
CA SER A 54 -15.53 3.57 -1.47
C SER A 54 -15.81 2.15 -1.91
N VAL A 55 -14.77 1.36 -2.15
CA VAL A 55 -14.95 -0.01 -2.65
C VAL A 55 -14.97 -1.01 -1.50
N TYR A 56 -14.08 -0.86 -0.53
CA TYR A 56 -13.89 -1.82 0.57
C TYR A 56 -14.05 -1.18 1.95
N GLY A 57 -14.71 0.00 2.01
CA GLY A 57 -14.88 0.77 3.24
C GLY A 57 -13.60 1.41 3.76
N GLU A 58 -12.56 1.53 2.91
CA GLU A 58 -11.34 2.25 3.26
C GLU A 58 -11.59 3.73 3.56
N LYS A 59 -10.77 4.31 4.43
CA LYS A 59 -10.82 5.74 4.73
C LYS A 59 -10.44 6.54 3.48
N ARG A 60 -11.13 7.66 3.27
CA ARG A 60 -10.83 8.66 2.23
C ARG A 60 -10.42 9.99 2.85
N ILE A 61 -9.63 10.75 2.11
CA ILE A 61 -9.11 12.05 2.50
C ILE A 61 -9.41 13.01 1.37
N SER A 62 -10.18 14.06 1.63
CA SER A 62 -10.38 15.13 0.65
C SER A 62 -9.48 16.30 1.00
N VAL A 63 -8.82 16.86 -0.01
CA VAL A 63 -7.95 18.03 0.11
C VAL A 63 -8.35 19.02 -0.97
N ASP A 64 -8.46 20.29 -0.58
CA ASP A 64 -8.63 21.38 -1.53
C ASP A 64 -7.24 21.78 -2.05
N VAL A 65 -7.02 21.67 -3.36
CA VAL A 65 -5.78 22.05 -4.02
C VAL A 65 -6.04 23.24 -4.95
N PRO A 66 -5.04 24.08 -5.25
CA PRO A 66 -5.20 25.15 -6.24
C PRO A 66 -5.68 24.56 -7.57
N ALA A 67 -6.75 25.12 -8.13
CA ALA A 67 -7.28 24.62 -9.39
C ALA A 67 -6.27 24.84 -10.52
N ALA A 68 -6.21 23.89 -11.47
CA ALA A 68 -5.36 24.02 -12.66
C ALA A 68 -5.66 25.26 -13.51
N SER A 69 -6.86 25.84 -13.40
CA SER A 69 -7.26 27.10 -14.02
C SER A 69 -6.57 28.34 -13.44
N GLY A 70 -5.90 28.22 -12.28
CA GLY A 70 -5.30 29.35 -11.55
C GLY A 70 -6.30 30.15 -10.70
N GLU A 71 -7.59 29.82 -10.78
CA GLU A 71 -8.65 30.50 -10.02
C GLU A 71 -9.41 29.50 -9.13
N GLY A 72 -9.42 29.77 -7.83
CA GLY A 72 -10.11 28.95 -6.83
C GLY A 72 -9.37 27.66 -6.45
N THR A 73 -10.11 26.75 -5.85
CA THR A 73 -9.60 25.46 -5.37
C THR A 73 -10.43 24.32 -5.94
N GLU A 74 -9.79 23.24 -6.34
CA GLU A 74 -10.45 22.00 -6.70
C GLU A 74 -10.31 20.97 -5.57
N LYS A 75 -11.37 20.17 -5.38
CA LYS A 75 -11.39 19.14 -4.35
C LYS A 75 -10.87 17.83 -4.91
N VAL A 76 -9.70 17.41 -4.43
CA VAL A 76 -9.11 16.11 -4.77
C VAL A 76 -9.38 15.13 -3.65
N GLU A 77 -9.77 13.91 -3.99
CA GLU A 77 -9.97 12.83 -3.02
C GLU A 77 -8.90 11.76 -3.16
N TYR A 78 -8.35 11.33 -2.03
CA TYR A 78 -7.39 10.25 -1.89
C TYR A 78 -8.00 9.09 -1.11
N ARG A 79 -7.53 7.87 -1.38
CA ARG A 79 -7.90 6.65 -0.66
C ARG A 79 -6.71 6.15 0.14
N VAL A 80 -6.96 5.77 1.39
CA VAL A 80 -5.94 5.13 2.24
C VAL A 80 -5.64 3.73 1.73
N TRP A 81 -4.37 3.46 1.49
CA TRP A 81 -3.88 2.17 1.01
C TRP A 81 -3.30 1.36 2.16
N ASN A 82 -4.06 0.36 2.61
CA ASN A 82 -3.71 -0.44 3.78
C ASN A 82 -2.68 -1.55 3.44
N PRO A 83 -1.47 -1.54 4.02
CA PRO A 83 -0.45 -2.57 3.76
C PRO A 83 -0.83 -3.95 4.28
N PHE A 84 -1.66 -4.05 5.34
CA PHE A 84 -2.17 -5.34 5.86
C PHE A 84 -3.30 -5.94 5.02
N ARG A 85 -3.69 -5.27 3.93
CA ARG A 85 -4.69 -5.78 2.97
C ARG A 85 -4.17 -5.78 1.53
N SER A 86 -2.94 -5.33 1.31
CA SER A 86 -2.37 -5.19 -0.02
C SER A 86 -0.87 -5.43 0.02
N LYS A 87 -0.45 -6.54 -0.59
CA LYS A 87 0.96 -6.93 -0.73
C LYS A 87 1.81 -5.85 -1.41
N LEU A 88 1.23 -5.13 -2.37
CA LEU A 88 1.94 -4.04 -3.04
C LEU A 88 2.13 -2.81 -2.14
N ALA A 89 1.13 -2.44 -1.32
CA ALA A 89 1.33 -1.40 -0.31
C ALA A 89 2.36 -1.82 0.75
N ALA A 90 2.33 -3.09 1.17
CA ALA A 90 3.35 -3.64 2.06
C ALA A 90 4.75 -3.54 1.45
N ALA A 91 4.92 -3.88 0.16
CA ALA A 91 6.20 -3.76 -0.53
C ALA A 91 6.68 -2.30 -0.63
N ILE A 92 5.77 -1.35 -0.92
CA ILE A 92 6.09 0.08 -0.99
C ILE A 92 6.57 0.59 0.37
N LEU A 93 5.86 0.27 1.46
CA LEU A 93 6.27 0.66 2.81
C LEU A 93 7.49 -0.10 3.31
N GLY A 94 7.70 -1.33 2.84
CA GLY A 94 8.89 -2.14 3.08
C GLY A 94 10.13 -1.64 2.31
N GLY A 95 9.95 -0.67 1.40
CA GLY A 95 11.06 0.02 0.76
C GLY A 95 11.51 -0.56 -0.58
N VAL A 96 10.64 -1.25 -1.32
CA VAL A 96 10.95 -1.73 -2.69
C VAL A 96 11.43 -0.58 -3.58
N ASP A 97 12.56 -0.73 -4.27
CA ASP A 97 13.21 0.39 -4.97
C ASP A 97 12.42 0.88 -6.18
N ASN A 98 11.84 -0.05 -6.95
CA ASN A 98 11.02 0.27 -8.11
C ASN A 98 9.81 -0.66 -8.22
N ILE A 99 8.64 -0.06 -8.43
CA ILE A 99 7.38 -0.79 -8.59
C ILE A 99 7.02 -1.04 -10.06
N TRP A 100 7.68 -0.42 -11.03
CA TRP A 100 7.48 -0.60 -12.48
C TRP A 100 6.10 -0.24 -13.04
N MET A 101 5.25 0.43 -12.25
CA MET A 101 3.88 0.81 -12.60
C MET A 101 3.58 2.27 -12.26
N GLY A 102 4.29 3.18 -12.92
CA GLY A 102 3.97 4.62 -12.86
C GLY A 102 2.68 4.97 -13.62
N PRO A 103 2.19 6.20 -13.48
CA PRO A 103 1.03 6.68 -14.26
C PRO A 103 1.24 6.47 -15.77
N GLY A 104 0.24 5.91 -16.44
CA GLY A 104 0.28 5.58 -17.88
C GLY A 104 0.79 4.17 -18.19
N SER A 105 1.34 3.44 -17.22
CA SER A 105 1.71 2.03 -17.40
C SER A 105 0.49 1.15 -17.64
N LYS A 106 0.64 0.12 -18.49
CA LYS A 106 -0.32 -0.97 -18.64
C LYS A 106 0.09 -2.10 -17.71
N VAL A 107 -0.81 -2.51 -16.82
CA VAL A 107 -0.52 -3.51 -15.77
C VAL A 107 -1.46 -4.70 -15.94
N LEU A 108 -0.90 -5.91 -16.00
CA LEU A 108 -1.65 -7.16 -15.89
C LEU A 108 -1.61 -7.63 -14.44
N TYR A 109 -2.76 -7.65 -13.77
CA TYR A 109 -2.89 -8.15 -12.40
C TYR A 109 -3.48 -9.56 -12.41
N ILE A 110 -2.72 -10.55 -11.94
CA ILE A 110 -3.15 -11.95 -11.86
C ILE A 110 -3.38 -12.31 -10.39
N GLY A 111 -4.60 -12.75 -10.05
CA GLY A 111 -4.92 -13.27 -8.72
C GLY A 111 -4.74 -14.79 -8.68
N GLY A 112 -3.73 -15.28 -7.95
CA GLY A 112 -3.45 -16.70 -7.79
C GLY A 112 -3.24 -17.08 -6.32
N ALA A 113 -3.61 -18.32 -5.96
CA ALA A 113 -3.56 -18.88 -4.62
C ALA A 113 -2.15 -19.36 -4.20
N CYS A 114 -2.04 -19.87 -2.97
CA CYS A 114 -0.81 -20.34 -2.33
C CYS A 114 -0.05 -21.39 -3.18
N ILE A 115 1.28 -21.28 -3.21
CA ILE A 115 2.14 -22.12 -4.06
C ILE A 115 2.34 -23.51 -3.44
N ASP A 116 2.75 -23.55 -2.17
CA ASP A 116 3.03 -24.79 -1.43
C ASP A 116 3.11 -24.48 0.06
N SER A 117 2.14 -24.93 0.84
CA SER A 117 2.07 -24.68 2.29
C SER A 117 2.79 -25.73 3.14
N THR A 118 3.41 -26.74 2.52
CA THR A 118 4.06 -27.85 3.23
C THR A 118 5.57 -27.64 3.40
N ALA A 119 6.15 -26.70 2.67
CA ALA A 119 7.57 -26.37 2.68
C ALA A 119 7.85 -25.04 3.40
N PRO A 120 9.06 -24.83 3.94
CA PRO A 120 9.49 -23.53 4.46
C PRO A 120 9.42 -22.43 3.39
N ALA A 121 9.02 -21.22 3.78
CA ALA A 121 8.78 -20.10 2.86
C ALA A 121 10.02 -19.75 2.04
N GLU A 122 11.21 -19.75 2.65
CA GLU A 122 12.47 -19.45 1.98
C GLU A 122 12.78 -20.44 0.86
N ALA A 123 12.47 -21.73 1.08
CA ALA A 123 12.67 -22.78 0.08
C ALA A 123 11.69 -22.61 -1.10
N VAL A 124 10.45 -22.23 -0.82
CA VAL A 124 9.45 -21.91 -1.85
C VAL A 124 9.92 -20.69 -2.66
N PHE A 125 10.36 -19.62 -2.01
CA PHE A 125 10.83 -18.40 -2.70
C PHE A 125 12.01 -18.69 -3.63
N ALA A 126 13.04 -19.40 -3.14
CA ALA A 126 14.19 -19.75 -3.95
C ALA A 126 13.81 -20.58 -5.18
N ARG A 127 12.86 -21.51 -5.03
CA ARG A 127 12.34 -22.34 -6.12
C ARG A 127 11.61 -21.51 -7.17
N GLU A 128 10.74 -20.60 -6.75
CA GLU A 128 9.99 -19.75 -7.68
C GLU A 128 10.88 -18.74 -8.41
N VAL A 129 11.86 -18.14 -7.72
CA VAL A 129 12.86 -17.28 -8.37
C VAL A 129 13.63 -18.04 -9.43
N LYS A 130 14.01 -19.29 -9.15
CA LYS A 130 14.72 -20.14 -10.12
C LYS A 130 13.87 -20.44 -11.35
N LYS A 131 12.56 -20.70 -11.19
CA LYS A 131 11.63 -20.86 -12.31
C LYS A 131 11.53 -19.59 -13.15
N LEU A 132 11.37 -18.43 -12.50
CA LEU A 132 11.35 -17.13 -13.18
C LEU A 132 12.62 -16.91 -14.01
N GLN A 133 13.79 -17.23 -13.45
CA GLN A 133 15.06 -17.15 -14.17
C GLN A 133 15.12 -18.08 -15.40
N GLN A 134 14.58 -19.30 -15.30
CA GLN A 134 14.48 -20.23 -16.43
C GLN A 134 13.57 -19.68 -17.54
N ASP A 135 12.52 -18.94 -17.16
CA ASP A 135 11.61 -18.26 -18.09
C ASP A 135 12.17 -16.95 -18.65
N GLN A 136 13.46 -16.64 -18.40
CA GLN A 136 14.14 -15.41 -18.86
C GLN A 136 13.68 -14.13 -18.14
N PHE A 137 13.11 -14.25 -16.94
CA PHE A 137 12.97 -13.13 -16.02
C PHE A 137 14.29 -12.91 -15.28
N LYS A 138 14.79 -11.68 -15.28
CA LYS A 138 15.96 -11.28 -14.51
C LYS A 138 15.50 -10.56 -13.23
N PRO A 139 15.57 -11.20 -12.04
CA PRO A 139 15.27 -10.52 -10.79
C PRO A 139 16.21 -9.33 -10.59
N ALA A 140 15.64 -8.21 -10.16
CA ALA A 140 16.37 -7.02 -9.75
C ALA A 140 16.42 -6.92 -8.22
N GLU A 141 15.32 -7.26 -7.56
CA GLU A 141 15.17 -7.14 -6.11
C GLU A 141 14.15 -8.18 -5.62
N GLN A 142 14.37 -8.70 -4.41
CA GLN A 142 13.42 -9.51 -3.66
C GLN A 142 13.28 -8.91 -2.27
N LEU A 143 12.04 -8.69 -1.84
CA LEU A 143 11.70 -8.09 -0.55
C LEU A 143 10.66 -8.95 0.16
N THR A 144 10.92 -9.31 1.42
CA THR A 144 9.89 -9.93 2.29
C THR A 144 8.93 -8.87 2.79
N LEU A 145 7.67 -9.24 3.01
CA LEU A 145 6.60 -8.28 3.34
C LEU A 145 6.33 -8.14 4.84
N GLU A 146 7.28 -8.56 5.67
CA GLU A 146 7.19 -8.33 7.12
C GLU A 146 7.31 -6.83 7.44
N PRO A 147 6.59 -6.32 8.46
CA PRO A 147 5.72 -7.04 9.40
C PRO A 147 4.26 -7.17 8.94
N TYR A 148 3.94 -6.82 7.69
CA TYR A 148 2.55 -6.72 7.21
C TYR A 148 1.96 -8.08 6.83
N GLU A 149 2.73 -8.89 6.12
CA GLU A 149 2.34 -10.21 5.61
C GLU A 149 3.50 -11.19 5.87
N ARG A 150 3.30 -12.12 6.81
CA ARG A 150 4.28 -13.18 7.09
C ARG A 150 4.34 -14.16 5.92
N ASP A 151 5.50 -14.74 5.67
CA ASP A 151 5.73 -15.77 4.64
C ASP A 151 5.33 -15.33 3.23
N HIS A 152 5.42 -14.02 2.97
CA HIS A 152 5.22 -13.44 1.65
C HIS A 152 6.43 -12.62 1.23
N ALA A 153 6.75 -12.68 -0.06
CA ALA A 153 7.78 -11.88 -0.69
C ALA A 153 7.29 -11.34 -2.04
N VAL A 154 7.83 -10.19 -2.43
CA VAL A 154 7.71 -9.63 -3.77
C VAL A 154 9.07 -9.74 -4.45
N VAL A 155 9.07 -10.21 -5.68
CA VAL A 155 10.25 -10.21 -6.55
C VAL A 155 9.94 -9.27 -7.72
N VAL A 156 10.75 -8.23 -7.88
CA VAL A 156 10.67 -7.32 -9.04
C VAL A 156 11.87 -7.53 -9.96
N GLY A 157 11.70 -7.25 -11.24
CA GLY A 157 12.71 -7.55 -12.24
C GLY A 157 12.21 -7.30 -13.65
N SER A 158 13.04 -7.66 -14.63
CA SER A 158 12.76 -7.43 -16.05
C SER A 158 12.63 -8.74 -16.80
N TYR A 159 11.57 -8.87 -17.61
CA TYR A 159 11.36 -10.03 -18.47
C TYR A 159 12.01 -9.82 -19.83
N ARG A 160 12.87 -10.74 -20.27
CA ARG A 160 13.53 -10.71 -21.59
C ARG A 160 14.17 -9.35 -21.92
N ALA A 161 14.81 -8.72 -20.93
CA ALA A 161 15.43 -7.41 -21.12
C ALA A 161 16.48 -7.50 -22.25
N PRO A 162 16.50 -6.54 -23.19
CA PRO A 162 17.52 -6.50 -24.23
C PRO A 162 18.90 -6.42 -23.56
N LYS A 163 19.89 -7.12 -24.16
CA LYS A 163 21.28 -6.99 -23.71
C LYS A 163 21.68 -5.53 -23.90
N LYS A 164 22.24 -4.90 -22.87
CA LYS A 164 22.86 -3.58 -23.03
C LYS A 164 23.98 -3.72 -24.06
N ASP A 165 23.94 -2.89 -25.10
CA ASP A 165 25.07 -2.75 -26.02
C ASP A 165 26.30 -2.31 -25.20
N LYS A 166 27.42 -2.97 -25.45
CA LYS A 166 28.69 -2.73 -24.77
C LYS A 166 29.34 -1.43 -25.22
#